data_AF-A0A813L7J5-F1
#
_entry.id   AF-A0A813L7J5-F1
#
_cell.length_a   1.000
_cell.length_b   1.000
_cell.length_c   1.000
_cell.angle_alpha   90.00
_cell.angle_beta   90.00
_cell.angle_gamma   90.00
#
_symmetry.space_group_name_H-M   'P 1'
#
loop_
_entity.id
_entity.type
_entity.pdbx_description
1 polymer ?
#
loop_
_entity_poly.entity_id
_entity_poly.type
_entity_poly.pdbx_seq_one_letter_code
_entity_poly.pdbx_strand_id
1 'polypeptide(L)'
;ELRLVQFLEGLILLRCGKLDLAVEMLRGIPARSDGGGASLDERVQALLCHAEVLRGDLHAAERHLANAQRHNTSSAATLTVHAYLRMAQDNAASAEGLLKQALHVDSTCPEALLRMGQLLLCEGQVDTAIEYLQKCLRQPLDSPTFGAGERCCANIYLCVAFHKRSAASDQTAGSAVPSESVGRSWTPSLLTLLKLGRCSSSSVASCAVVQDRLARVHFLQAMELHPHL
;
A
#
# COMPACT_ATOMS: atom_id res chain seq x y z
N GLU A 1 -22.77 9.76 16.42
CA GLU A 1 -21.41 10.02 16.94
C GLU A 1 -20.67 8.74 17.32
N LEU A 2 -21.25 7.84 18.14
CA LEU A 2 -20.61 6.57 18.54
C LEU A 2 -20.07 5.71 17.38
N ARG A 3 -20.83 5.55 16.28
CA ARG A 3 -20.41 4.78 15.10
C ARG A 3 -19.13 5.31 14.44
N LEU A 4 -18.99 6.64 14.39
CA LEU A 4 -17.80 7.27 13.81
C LEU A 4 -16.58 7.04 14.69
N VAL A 5 -16.75 7.10 16.01
CA VAL A 5 -15.68 6.78 16.98
C VAL A 5 -15.22 5.33 16.80
N GLN A 6 -16.17 4.38 16.75
CA GLN A 6 -15.86 2.96 16.52
C GLN A 6 -15.17 2.72 15.17
N PHE A 7 -15.60 3.43 14.12
CA PHE A 7 -14.95 3.38 12.81
C PHE A 7 -13.50 3.87 12.87
N LEU A 8 -13.26 5.01 13.52
CA LEU A 8 -11.91 5.57 13.69
C LEU A 8 -11.03 4.66 14.56
N GLU A 9 -11.59 4.04 15.60
CA GLU A 9 -10.88 3.06 16.42
C GLU A 9 -10.49 1.82 15.60
N GLY A 10 -11.41 1.29 14.80
CA GLY A 10 -11.11 0.19 13.87
C GLY A 10 -10.01 0.55 12.87
N LEU A 11 -10.02 1.77 12.34
CA LEU A 11 -8.96 2.28 11.46
C LEU A 11 -7.60 2.38 12.16
N ILE A 12 -7.57 2.84 13.41
CA ILE A 12 -6.35 2.91 14.22
C ILE A 12 -5.81 1.50 14.49
N LEU A 13 -6.68 0.55 14.88
CA LEU A 13 -6.31 -0.84 15.11
C LEU A 13 -5.70 -1.48 13.86
N LEU A 14 -6.28 -1.20 12.69
CA LEU A 14 -5.75 -1.66 11.40
C LEU A 14 -4.33 -1.15 11.16
N ARG A 15 -4.09 0.14 11.39
CA ARG A 15 -2.78 0.77 11.23
C ARG A 15 -1.74 0.27 12.22
N CYS A 16 -2.16 -0.12 13.41
CA CYS A 16 -1.30 -0.77 14.39
C CYS A 16 -1.01 -2.24 14.07
N GLY A 17 -1.52 -2.78 12.94
CA GLY A 17 -1.36 -4.18 12.56
C GLY A 17 -2.18 -5.15 13.42
N LYS A 18 -3.10 -4.65 14.25
CA LYS A 18 -3.99 -5.48 15.10
C LYS A 18 -5.21 -5.91 14.29
N LEU A 19 -4.96 -6.71 13.25
CA LEU A 19 -5.94 -7.03 12.21
C LEU A 19 -7.21 -7.69 12.74
N ASP A 20 -7.09 -8.66 13.66
CA ASP A 20 -8.26 -9.37 14.21
C ASP A 20 -9.16 -8.44 15.03
N LEU A 21 -8.56 -7.60 15.88
CA LEU A 21 -9.28 -6.61 16.68
C LEU A 21 -9.93 -5.53 15.79
N ALA A 22 -9.24 -5.10 14.73
CA ALA A 22 -9.80 -4.15 13.77
C ALA A 22 -11.05 -4.72 13.09
N VAL A 23 -10.99 -5.97 12.64
CA VAL A 23 -12.12 -6.67 12.00
C VAL A 23 -13.28 -6.84 12.99
N GLU A 24 -13.00 -7.28 14.22
CA GLU A 24 -14.00 -7.43 15.28
C GLU A 24 -14.72 -6.10 15.55
N MET A 25 -13.95 -5.02 15.71
CA MET A 25 -14.48 -3.70 16.00
C MET A 25 -15.33 -3.15 14.85
N LEU A 26 -14.87 -3.29 13.61
CA LEU A 26 -15.61 -2.83 12.44
C LEU A 26 -16.89 -3.64 12.19
N ARG A 27 -16.89 -4.95 12.47
CA ARG A 27 -18.09 -5.80 12.39
C ARG A 27 -19.12 -5.46 13.48
N GLY A 28 -18.67 -4.94 14.61
CA GLY A 28 -19.53 -4.48 15.70
C GLY A 28 -20.32 -3.21 15.40
N ILE A 29 -20.00 -2.49 14.31
CA ILE A 29 -20.70 -1.26 13.93
C ILE A 29 -22.04 -1.63 13.28
N PRO A 30 -23.20 -1.31 13.88
CA PRO A 30 -24.49 -1.67 13.31
C PRO A 30 -24.73 -0.91 12.00
N ALA A 31 -25.21 -1.61 10.96
CA ALA A 31 -25.60 -0.99 9.69
C ALA A 31 -26.85 -0.12 9.87
N ARG A 32 -26.96 0.99 9.14
CA ARG A 32 -28.17 1.82 9.15
C ARG A 32 -29.16 1.36 8.09
N SER A 33 -30.42 1.20 8.48
CA SER A 33 -31.52 0.89 7.57
C SER A 33 -32.14 2.14 6.93
N ASP A 34 -31.87 3.32 7.49
CA ASP A 34 -32.31 4.61 6.98
C ASP A 34 -31.22 5.21 6.07
N GLY A 35 -31.48 5.31 4.76
CA GLY A 35 -30.50 5.59 3.70
C GLY A 35 -29.57 6.82 3.85
N GLY A 36 -29.70 7.62 4.91
CA GLY A 36 -28.74 8.67 5.28
C GLY A 36 -27.38 8.16 5.81
N GLY A 37 -27.25 6.85 6.09
CA GLY A 37 -26.00 6.22 6.56
C GLY A 37 -25.08 5.62 5.48
N ALA A 38 -25.51 5.60 4.22
CA ALA A 38 -24.89 4.81 3.14
C ALA A 38 -23.38 5.05 2.98
N SER A 39 -22.90 6.28 3.18
CA SER A 39 -21.48 6.62 3.06
C SER A 39 -20.61 6.02 4.17
N LEU A 40 -21.12 5.89 5.41
CA LEU A 40 -20.34 5.27 6.49
C LEU A 40 -20.36 3.74 6.36
N ASP A 41 -21.50 3.17 5.99
CA ASP A 41 -21.64 1.72 5.79
C ASP A 41 -20.72 1.23 4.67
N GLU A 42 -20.68 1.94 3.54
CA GLU A 42 -19.71 1.69 2.47
C GLU A 42 -18.27 1.72 3.00
N ARG A 43 -17.89 2.77 3.75
CA ARG A 43 -16.53 2.91 4.26
C ARG A 43 -16.15 1.82 5.26
N VAL A 44 -17.08 1.39 6.11
CA VAL A 44 -16.87 0.25 7.03
C VAL A 44 -16.62 -1.01 6.23
N GLN A 45 -17.44 -1.28 5.20
CA GLN A 45 -17.27 -2.46 4.35
C GLN A 45 -15.96 -2.41 3.53
N ALA A 46 -15.59 -1.26 2.99
CA ALA A 46 -14.30 -1.08 2.31
C ALA A 46 -13.12 -1.31 3.26
N LEU A 47 -13.20 -0.80 4.50
CA LEU A 47 -12.13 -0.98 5.48
C LEU A 47 -12.03 -2.44 5.96
N LEU A 48 -13.17 -3.14 6.11
CA LEU A 48 -13.20 -4.58 6.36
C LEU A 48 -12.57 -5.36 5.21
N CYS A 49 -12.88 -5.02 3.96
CA CYS A 49 -12.22 -5.62 2.80
C CYS A 49 -10.70 -5.44 2.87
N HIS A 50 -10.22 -4.23 3.17
CA HIS A 50 -8.79 -3.96 3.33
C HIS A 50 -8.16 -4.82 4.45
N ALA A 51 -8.80 -4.89 5.61
CA ALA A 51 -8.32 -5.70 6.73
C ALA A 51 -8.24 -7.20 6.38
N GLU A 52 -9.24 -7.75 5.69
CA GLU A 52 -9.24 -9.16 5.29
C GLU A 52 -8.20 -9.46 4.20
N VAL A 53 -7.94 -8.53 3.27
CA VAL A 53 -6.80 -8.64 2.33
C VAL A 53 -5.49 -8.76 3.09
N LEU A 54 -5.28 -7.93 4.12
CA LEU A 54 -4.06 -7.98 4.94
C LEU A 54 -3.95 -9.27 5.76
N ARG A 55 -5.08 -9.87 6.16
CA ARG A 55 -5.12 -11.19 6.82
C ARG A 55 -4.91 -12.35 5.84
N GLY A 56 -5.03 -12.11 4.54
CA GLY A 56 -4.97 -13.12 3.49
C GLY A 56 -6.30 -13.85 3.22
N ASP A 57 -7.39 -13.45 3.87
CA ASP A 57 -8.74 -14.00 3.60
C ASP A 57 -9.39 -13.25 2.42
N LEU A 58 -8.94 -13.59 1.21
CA LEU A 58 -9.42 -12.96 -0.02
C LEU A 58 -10.92 -13.19 -0.26
N HIS A 59 -11.49 -14.29 0.26
CA HIS A 59 -12.90 -14.59 0.11
C HIS A 59 -13.77 -13.69 1.00
N ALA A 60 -13.37 -13.49 2.26
CA ALA A 60 -14.02 -12.50 3.12
C ALA A 60 -13.91 -11.09 2.55
N ALA A 61 -12.74 -10.73 2.02
CA ALA A 61 -12.52 -9.45 1.36
C ALA A 61 -13.50 -9.21 0.20
N GLU A 62 -13.69 -10.19 -0.69
CA GLU A 62 -14.66 -10.11 -1.80
C GLU A 62 -16.09 -9.86 -1.32
N ARG A 63 -16.52 -10.53 -0.24
CA ARG A 63 -17.86 -10.32 0.34
C ARG A 63 -18.04 -8.90 0.86
N HIS A 64 -17.03 -8.39 1.57
CA HIS A 64 -17.07 -7.03 2.10
C HIS A 64 -17.05 -5.99 0.97
N LEU A 65 -16.24 -6.20 -0.07
CA LEU A 65 -16.25 -5.33 -1.23
C LEU A 65 -17.61 -5.32 -1.95
N ALA A 66 -18.22 -6.50 -2.16
CA ALA A 66 -19.54 -6.61 -2.76
C ALA A 66 -20.60 -5.86 -1.94
N ASN A 67 -20.51 -5.91 -0.61
CA ASN A 67 -21.39 -5.14 0.27
C ASN A 67 -21.16 -3.64 0.16
N ALA A 68 -19.90 -3.17 0.08
CA ALA A 68 -19.60 -1.75 -0.14
C ALA A 68 -20.22 -1.24 -1.46
N GLN A 69 -20.10 -2.02 -2.53
CA GLN A 69 -20.60 -1.66 -3.87
C GLN A 69 -22.14 -1.61 -3.97
N ARG A 70 -22.88 -2.31 -3.09
CA ARG A 70 -24.35 -2.23 -3.06
C ARG A 70 -24.88 -0.82 -2.78
N HIS A 71 -24.06 0.04 -2.19
CA HIS A 71 -24.41 1.42 -1.93
C HIS A 71 -24.26 2.34 -3.17
N ASN A 72 -23.87 1.79 -4.33
CA ASN A 72 -23.72 2.47 -5.64
C ASN A 72 -22.79 3.70 -5.62
N THR A 73 -21.98 3.83 -4.59
CA THR A 73 -20.98 4.88 -4.46
C THR A 73 -19.65 4.36 -4.96
N SER A 74 -19.32 4.67 -6.23
CA SER A 74 -17.99 4.44 -6.80
C SER A 74 -17.00 5.49 -6.28
N SER A 75 -16.77 5.50 -4.96
CA SER A 75 -15.79 6.40 -4.36
C SER A 75 -14.37 5.97 -4.74
N ALA A 76 -13.45 6.94 -4.83
CA ALA A 76 -12.04 6.66 -5.09
C ALA A 76 -11.44 5.70 -4.06
N ALA A 77 -11.88 5.78 -2.80
CA ALA A 77 -11.46 4.87 -1.73
C ALA A 77 -11.90 3.43 -1.99
N THR A 78 -13.17 3.19 -2.32
CA THR A 78 -13.70 1.84 -2.61
C THR A 78 -13.04 1.24 -3.85
N LEU A 79 -12.82 2.03 -4.90
CA LEU A 79 -12.06 1.61 -6.08
C LEU A 79 -10.61 1.26 -5.74
N THR A 80 -9.97 2.01 -4.85
CA THR A 80 -8.59 1.74 -4.40
C THR A 80 -8.48 0.44 -3.60
N VAL A 81 -9.43 0.18 -2.70
CA VAL A 81 -9.49 -1.09 -1.96
C VAL A 81 -9.77 -2.27 -2.90
N HIS A 82 -10.65 -2.09 -3.89
CA HIS A 82 -10.88 -3.12 -4.92
C HIS A 82 -9.61 -3.41 -5.69
N ALA A 83 -8.89 -2.38 -6.12
CA ALA A 83 -7.60 -2.56 -6.78
C ALA A 83 -6.62 -3.33 -5.89
N TYR A 84 -6.55 -3.00 -4.60
CA TYR A 84 -5.67 -3.69 -3.67
C TYR A 84 -6.01 -5.18 -3.50
N LEU A 85 -7.30 -5.53 -3.47
CA LEU A 85 -7.74 -6.92 -3.52
C LEU A 85 -7.30 -7.61 -4.83
N ARG A 86 -7.42 -6.95 -5.97
CA ARG A 86 -6.95 -7.50 -7.26
C ARG A 86 -5.45 -7.69 -7.32
N MET A 87 -4.67 -6.78 -6.72
CA MET A 87 -3.23 -6.93 -6.54
C MET A 87 -2.91 -8.20 -5.72
N ALA A 88 -3.61 -8.41 -4.61
CA ALA A 88 -3.44 -9.60 -3.77
C ALA A 88 -3.83 -10.92 -4.48
N GLN A 89 -4.68 -10.84 -5.49
CA GLN A 89 -5.08 -11.95 -6.37
C GLN A 89 -4.15 -12.15 -7.58
N ASP A 90 -3.00 -11.47 -7.63
CA ASP A 90 -2.06 -11.46 -8.76
C ASP A 90 -2.69 -10.97 -10.09
N ASN A 91 -3.77 -10.19 -10.00
CA ASN A 91 -4.46 -9.60 -11.15
C ASN A 91 -4.07 -8.13 -11.33
N ALA A 92 -2.81 -7.91 -11.71
CA ALA A 92 -2.23 -6.58 -11.93
C ALA A 92 -3.02 -5.72 -12.92
N ALA A 93 -3.42 -6.29 -14.05
CA ALA A 93 -4.15 -5.57 -15.10
C ALA A 93 -5.49 -5.03 -14.60
N SER A 94 -6.26 -5.83 -13.85
CA SER A 94 -7.51 -5.37 -13.24
C SER A 94 -7.25 -4.32 -12.17
N ALA A 95 -6.19 -4.45 -11.37
CA ALA A 95 -5.83 -3.47 -10.36
C ALA A 95 -5.47 -2.11 -11.00
N GLU A 96 -4.68 -2.10 -12.07
CA GLU A 96 -4.30 -0.89 -12.79
C GLU A 96 -5.54 -0.13 -13.31
N GLY A 97 -6.47 -0.85 -13.94
CA GLY A 97 -7.72 -0.28 -14.44
C GLY A 97 -8.55 0.38 -13.33
N LEU A 98 -8.65 -0.27 -12.17
CA LEU A 98 -9.37 0.26 -11.01
C LEU A 98 -8.67 1.49 -10.40
N LEU A 99 -7.34 1.50 -10.33
CA LEU A 99 -6.58 2.66 -9.85
C LEU A 99 -6.68 3.85 -10.80
N LYS A 100 -6.69 3.62 -12.11
CA LYS A 100 -6.96 4.66 -13.11
C LYS A 100 -8.36 5.25 -12.92
N GLN A 101 -9.36 4.41 -12.67
CA GLN A 101 -10.72 4.88 -12.35
C GLN A 101 -10.75 5.67 -11.03
N ALA A 102 -10.09 5.19 -9.98
CA ALA A 102 -10.00 5.89 -8.70
C ALA A 102 -9.38 7.29 -8.86
N LEU A 103 -8.30 7.40 -9.63
CA LEU A 103 -7.63 8.66 -9.93
C LEU A 103 -8.42 9.55 -10.92
N HIS A 104 -9.33 8.98 -11.69
CA HIS A 104 -10.27 9.76 -12.50
C HIS A 104 -11.35 10.41 -11.62
N VAL A 105 -11.83 9.68 -10.61
CA VAL A 105 -12.80 10.20 -9.62
C VAL A 105 -12.15 11.24 -8.72
N ASP A 106 -10.94 10.97 -8.23
CA ASP A 106 -10.15 11.89 -7.42
C ASP A 106 -8.67 11.77 -7.79
N SER A 107 -8.20 12.71 -8.60
CA SER A 107 -6.80 12.76 -9.08
C SER A 107 -5.77 13.03 -7.98
N THR A 108 -6.24 13.47 -6.82
CA THR A 108 -5.43 13.77 -5.63
C THR A 108 -5.53 12.69 -4.56
N CYS A 109 -6.27 11.60 -4.81
CA CYS A 109 -6.46 10.52 -3.83
C CYS A 109 -5.10 9.91 -3.45
N PRO A 110 -4.60 10.14 -2.22
CA PRO A 110 -3.24 9.74 -1.87
C PRO A 110 -3.08 8.22 -1.79
N GLU A 111 -4.14 7.50 -1.41
CA GLU A 111 -4.14 6.04 -1.36
C GLU A 111 -4.07 5.44 -2.76
N ALA A 112 -4.83 5.98 -3.73
CA ALA A 112 -4.76 5.54 -5.12
C ALA A 112 -3.38 5.79 -5.74
N LEU A 113 -2.79 6.97 -5.47
CA LEU A 113 -1.43 7.32 -5.90
C LEU A 113 -0.39 6.37 -5.31
N LEU A 114 -0.50 6.04 -4.02
CA LEU A 114 0.39 5.10 -3.32
C LEU A 114 0.30 3.70 -3.95
N ARG A 115 -0.92 3.18 -4.15
CA ARG A 115 -1.15 1.85 -4.74
C ARG A 115 -0.71 1.77 -6.19
N MET A 116 -0.89 2.84 -6.98
CA MET A 116 -0.37 2.92 -8.34
C MET A 116 1.15 2.87 -8.36
N GLY A 117 1.82 3.64 -7.49
CA GLY A 117 3.26 3.58 -7.33
C GLY A 117 3.76 2.17 -6.95
N GLN A 118 3.08 1.51 -6.01
CA GLN A 118 3.39 0.13 -5.62
C GLN A 118 3.25 -0.84 -6.81
N LEU A 119 2.14 -0.77 -7.54
CA LEU A 119 1.88 -1.63 -8.70
C LEU A 119 2.97 -1.47 -9.77
N LEU A 120 3.30 -0.23 -10.14
CA LEU A 120 4.32 0.07 -11.15
C LEU A 120 5.72 -0.40 -10.73
N LEU A 121 6.06 -0.35 -9.42
CA LEU A 121 7.31 -0.93 -8.92
C LEU A 121 7.39 -2.44 -9.05
N CYS A 122 6.26 -3.13 -8.89
CA CYS A 122 6.15 -4.57 -9.10
C CYS A 122 6.27 -4.95 -10.58
N GLU A 123 5.76 -4.10 -11.48
CA GLU A 123 5.87 -4.26 -12.93
C GLU A 123 7.24 -3.85 -13.50
N GLY A 124 8.10 -3.24 -12.67
CA GLY A 124 9.43 -2.77 -13.09
C GLY A 124 9.42 -1.40 -13.78
N GLN A 125 8.29 -0.70 -13.82
CA GLN A 125 8.16 0.65 -14.34
C GLN A 125 8.64 1.67 -13.29
N VAL A 126 9.94 1.64 -12.97
CA VAL A 126 10.52 2.33 -11.81
C VAL A 126 10.35 3.84 -11.87
N ASP A 127 10.62 4.48 -13.02
CA ASP A 127 10.56 5.94 -13.12
C ASP A 127 9.12 6.47 -12.96
N THR A 128 8.15 5.82 -13.62
CA THR A 128 6.73 6.18 -13.48
C THR A 128 6.26 5.94 -12.04
N ALA A 129 6.73 4.89 -11.38
CA ALA A 129 6.40 4.65 -9.98
C ALA A 129 6.90 5.77 -9.05
N ILE A 130 8.12 6.27 -9.26
CA ILE A 130 8.68 7.39 -8.49
C ILE A 130 7.77 8.62 -8.62
N GLU A 131 7.29 8.93 -9.83
CA GLU A 131 6.39 10.07 -10.04
C GLU A 131 5.09 9.95 -9.23
N TYR A 132 4.45 8.78 -9.24
CA TYR A 132 3.22 8.53 -8.48
C TYR A 132 3.45 8.60 -6.97
N LEU A 133 4.54 8.03 -6.47
CA LEU A 133 4.88 8.06 -5.04
C LEU A 133 5.23 9.48 -4.56
N GLN A 134 5.92 10.26 -5.38
CA GLN A 134 6.17 11.67 -5.08
C GLN A 134 4.88 12.50 -5.12
N LYS A 135 3.97 12.24 -6.08
CA LYS A 135 2.63 12.86 -6.10
C LYS A 135 1.85 12.53 -4.83
N CYS A 136 1.92 11.28 -4.37
CA CYS A 136 1.31 10.81 -3.12
C CYS A 136 1.83 11.61 -1.90
N LEU A 137 3.15 11.76 -1.76
CA LEU A 137 3.76 12.48 -0.63
C LEU A 137 3.46 13.99 -0.59
N ARG A 138 3.10 14.59 -1.73
CA ARG A 138 2.68 15.99 -1.84
C ARG A 138 1.23 16.26 -1.41
N GLN A 139 0.42 15.22 -1.22
CA GLN A 139 -0.97 15.40 -0.83
C GLN A 139 -1.10 15.82 0.65
N PRO A 140 -2.14 16.60 1.01
CA PRO A 140 -2.43 16.98 2.39
C PRO A 140 -2.65 15.77 3.29
N LEU A 141 -2.36 15.91 4.59
CA LEU A 141 -2.59 14.87 5.60
C LEU A 141 -4.02 14.91 6.18
N ASP A 142 -4.94 15.57 5.50
CA ASP A 142 -6.26 15.90 6.05
C ASP A 142 -7.22 14.71 6.02
N SER A 143 -6.88 13.64 5.27
CA SER A 143 -7.68 12.43 5.24
C SER A 143 -7.36 11.52 6.44
N PRO A 144 -8.36 11.10 7.22
CA PRO A 144 -8.13 10.17 8.32
C PRO A 144 -7.55 8.84 7.83
N THR A 145 -7.76 8.45 6.57
CA THR A 145 -7.25 7.22 5.96
C THR A 145 -5.85 7.34 5.36
N PHE A 146 -5.26 8.54 5.29
CA PHE A 146 -3.89 8.74 4.81
C PHE A 146 -3.06 9.54 5.82
N GLY A 147 -2.28 8.85 6.65
CA GLY A 147 -1.49 9.42 7.73
C GLY A 147 -0.01 9.02 7.69
N ALA A 148 0.63 8.99 8.86
CA ALA A 148 2.06 8.72 8.97
C ALA A 148 2.47 7.33 8.45
N GLY A 149 1.62 6.32 8.63
CA GLY A 149 1.87 4.95 8.15
C GLY A 149 1.95 4.85 6.63
N GLU A 150 0.99 5.45 5.93
CA GLU A 150 0.93 5.44 4.47
C GLU A 150 2.06 6.29 3.86
N ARG A 151 2.43 7.42 4.49
CA ARG A 151 3.60 8.22 4.11
C ARG A 151 4.91 7.45 4.32
N CYS A 152 5.02 6.69 5.40
CA CYS A 152 6.16 5.82 5.63
C CYS A 152 6.26 4.75 4.55
N CYS A 153 5.14 4.11 4.18
CA CYS A 153 5.10 3.17 3.06
C CYS A 153 5.55 3.82 1.75
N ALA A 154 5.08 5.04 1.45
CA ALA A 154 5.48 5.78 0.26
C ALA A 154 7.00 6.05 0.22
N ASN A 155 7.59 6.43 1.36
CA ASN A 155 9.03 6.62 1.50
C ASN A 155 9.82 5.32 1.35
N ILE A 156 9.35 4.21 1.94
CA ILE A 156 9.97 2.90 1.74
C ILE A 156 9.94 2.50 0.27
N TYR A 157 8.81 2.70 -0.41
CA TYR A 157 8.72 2.41 -1.84
C TYR A 157 9.63 3.31 -2.69
N LEU A 158 9.76 4.60 -2.36
CA LEU A 158 10.73 5.48 -3.02
C LEU A 158 12.18 5.02 -2.77
N CYS A 159 12.51 4.58 -1.55
CA CYS A 159 13.82 4.00 -1.26
C CYS A 159 14.11 2.79 -2.17
N VAL A 160 13.16 1.85 -2.28
CA VAL A 160 13.27 0.70 -3.17
C VAL A 160 13.37 1.13 -4.64
N ALA A 161 12.59 2.12 -5.06
CA ALA A 161 12.58 2.62 -6.43
C ALA A 161 13.93 3.22 -6.83
N PHE A 162 14.48 4.10 -6.01
CA PHE A 162 15.78 4.72 -6.25
C PHE A 162 16.91 3.68 -6.22
N HIS A 163 16.87 2.72 -5.31
CA HIS A 163 17.83 1.62 -5.31
C HIS A 163 17.78 0.78 -6.60
N LYS A 164 16.57 0.42 -7.07
CA LYS A 164 16.39 -0.31 -8.35
C LYS A 164 16.90 0.51 -9.54
N ARG A 165 16.63 1.81 -9.58
CA ARG A 165 17.05 2.71 -10.66
C ARG A 165 18.58 2.81 -10.75
N SER A 166 19.26 2.93 -9.60
CA SER A 166 20.72 3.05 -9.56
C SER A 166 21.40 1.73 -9.94
N ALA A 167 20.89 0.58 -9.48
CA ALA A 167 21.41 -0.73 -9.88
C ALA A 167 21.29 -1.00 -11.39
N ALA A 168 20.22 -0.55 -12.04
CA ALA A 168 20.05 -0.66 -13.48
C ALA A 168 21.06 0.20 -14.27
N SER A 169 21.42 1.37 -13.73
CA SER A 169 22.42 2.25 -14.35
C SER A 169 23.83 1.63 -14.30
N ASP A 170 24.18 0.96 -13.19
CA ASP A 170 25.49 0.29 -13.04
C ASP A 170 25.65 -0.93 -13.95
N GLN A 171 24.57 -1.68 -14.21
CA GLN A 171 24.58 -2.83 -15.12
C GLN A 171 24.81 -2.46 -16.59
N THR A 172 24.49 -1.22 -16.98
CA THR A 172 24.81 -0.75 -18.34
C THR A 172 26.30 -0.42 -18.54
N ALA A 173 27.07 -0.30 -17.44
CA ALA A 173 28.51 -0.05 -17.45
C ALA A 173 29.37 -1.32 -17.32
N GLY A 174 28.79 -2.46 -16.92
CA GLY A 174 29.49 -3.74 -16.74
C GLY A 174 28.70 -4.91 -17.34
N SER A 175 29.31 -5.60 -18.32
CA SER A 175 28.76 -6.71 -19.10
C SER A 175 27.80 -7.69 -18.39
N ALA A 176 26.75 -8.07 -19.11
CA ALA A 176 25.61 -8.91 -18.73
C ALA A 176 25.94 -10.32 -18.18
N VAL A 177 25.20 -10.74 -17.14
CA VAL A 177 24.91 -12.14 -16.74
C VAL A 177 23.44 -12.20 -16.25
N PRO A 178 22.67 -13.28 -16.55
CA PRO A 178 21.21 -13.19 -16.64
C PRO A 178 20.44 -13.35 -15.33
N SER A 179 19.21 -12.82 -15.40
CA SER A 179 18.18 -12.69 -14.38
C SER A 179 17.75 -14.02 -13.74
N GLU A 180 17.86 -14.10 -12.42
CA GLU A 180 17.03 -15.01 -11.64
C GLU A 180 15.62 -14.43 -11.50
N SER A 181 14.64 -15.25 -11.90
CA SER A 181 13.21 -14.97 -11.74
C SER A 181 12.84 -14.97 -10.26
N VAL A 182 12.94 -13.80 -9.62
CA VAL A 182 12.38 -13.58 -8.29
C VAL A 182 10.86 -13.67 -8.43
N GLY A 183 10.26 -14.71 -7.84
CA GLY A 183 8.81 -14.90 -7.80
C GLY A 183 8.11 -13.63 -7.33
N ARG A 184 7.00 -13.28 -8.00
CA ARG A 184 6.17 -12.11 -7.74
C ARG A 184 5.46 -12.25 -6.37
N SER A 185 6.19 -12.04 -5.27
CA SER A 185 5.55 -11.79 -3.98
C SER A 185 5.16 -10.32 -3.90
N TRP A 186 3.86 -10.04 -3.97
CA TRP A 186 3.25 -8.70 -3.98
C TRP A 186 3.50 -7.85 -2.73
N THR A 187 3.95 -8.49 -1.66
CA THR A 187 4.55 -7.84 -0.52
C THR A 187 6.05 -8.10 -0.58
N PRO A 188 6.92 -7.10 -0.82
CA PRO A 188 8.28 -7.25 -0.35
C PRO A 188 8.13 -7.44 1.16
N SER A 189 8.37 -8.66 1.66
CA SER A 189 8.35 -8.89 3.09
C SER A 189 9.33 -7.90 3.74
N LEU A 190 9.10 -7.49 4.98
CA LEU A 190 10.14 -6.76 5.73
C LEU A 190 11.47 -7.53 5.65
N LEU A 191 11.41 -8.86 5.57
CA LEU A 191 12.54 -9.75 5.32
C LEU A 191 13.17 -9.60 3.92
N THR A 192 12.42 -9.26 2.87
CA THR A 192 12.93 -8.94 1.52
C THR A 192 13.59 -7.56 1.50
N LEU A 193 13.02 -6.59 2.23
CA LEU A 193 13.62 -5.27 2.49
C LEU A 193 14.87 -5.36 3.39
N LEU A 194 14.87 -6.27 4.37
CA LEU A 194 16.01 -6.56 5.25
C LEU A 194 17.04 -7.48 4.60
N LYS A 195 16.66 -8.34 3.64
CA LYS A 195 17.59 -9.17 2.84
C LYS A 195 18.39 -8.33 1.84
N LEU A 196 17.84 -7.21 1.35
CA LEU A 196 18.66 -6.15 0.74
C LEU A 196 19.75 -5.63 1.71
N GLY A 197 19.57 -5.80 3.03
CA GLY A 197 20.57 -5.50 4.06
C GLY A 197 21.27 -6.71 4.70
N ARG A 198 20.92 -7.97 4.38
CA ARG A 198 21.50 -9.18 4.98
C ARG A 198 21.45 -10.38 4.02
N CYS A 199 22.57 -10.61 3.32
CA CYS A 199 22.95 -11.95 2.86
C CYS A 199 24.05 -12.51 3.77
N SER A 200 23.83 -13.73 4.25
CA SER A 200 24.75 -14.52 5.04
C SER A 200 25.81 -15.20 4.17
N SER A 201 27.09 -14.99 4.46
CA SER A 201 28.03 -16.04 4.88
C SER A 201 29.46 -15.50 4.93
N SER A 202 30.10 -15.64 6.09
CA SER A 202 31.54 -15.84 6.26
C SER A 202 32.48 -15.06 5.32
N SER A 203 32.48 -13.74 5.40
CA SER A 203 33.60 -12.90 4.98
C SER A 203 33.31 -11.49 5.46
N VAL A 204 34.23 -10.92 6.23
CA VAL A 204 34.17 -9.56 6.73
C VAL A 204 34.40 -8.60 5.55
N ALA A 205 33.36 -8.25 4.78
CA ALA A 205 33.38 -7.13 3.86
C ALA A 205 31.98 -6.75 3.36
N SER A 206 31.61 -5.48 3.59
CA SER A 206 30.55 -4.71 2.93
C SER A 206 29.09 -5.11 3.23
N CYS A 207 28.52 -4.54 4.31
CA CYS A 207 27.10 -4.20 4.29
C CYS A 207 26.85 -3.35 3.02
N ALA A 208 25.94 -3.78 2.15
CA ALA A 208 25.42 -2.92 1.09
C ALA A 208 24.63 -1.79 1.74
N VAL A 209 25.34 -0.76 2.20
CA VAL A 209 24.78 0.53 2.56
C VAL A 209 23.97 0.98 1.36
N VAL A 210 22.76 1.51 1.57
CA VAL A 210 22.02 2.21 0.52
C VAL A 210 22.93 3.31 -0.03
N GLN A 211 23.62 3.02 -1.15
CA GLN A 211 24.67 3.89 -1.70
C GLN A 211 24.03 5.10 -2.38
N ASP A 212 22.81 4.91 -2.89
CA ASP A 212 22.03 5.97 -3.47
C ASP A 212 21.58 6.98 -2.40
N ARG A 213 22.01 8.23 -2.58
CA ARG A 213 21.75 9.31 -1.64
C ARG A 213 20.25 9.57 -1.47
N LEU A 214 19.46 9.46 -2.54
CA LEU A 214 18.01 9.71 -2.48
C LEU A 214 17.28 8.57 -1.78
N ALA A 215 17.66 7.32 -2.07
CA ALA A 215 17.13 6.16 -1.37
C ALA A 215 17.38 6.26 0.15
N ARG A 216 18.59 6.68 0.56
CA ARG A 216 18.92 6.89 1.98
C ARG A 216 18.08 7.98 2.63
N VAL A 217 17.83 9.10 1.95
CA VAL A 217 16.96 10.17 2.47
C VAL A 217 15.56 9.64 2.74
N HIS A 218 14.97 8.91 1.79
CA HIS A 218 13.64 8.35 1.96
C HIS A 218 13.58 7.27 3.04
N PHE A 219 14.63 6.45 3.17
CA PHE A 219 14.73 5.50 4.28
C PHE A 219 14.72 6.21 5.64
N LEU A 220 15.53 7.26 5.81
CA LEU A 220 15.57 8.02 7.06
C LEU A 220 14.23 8.70 7.36
N GLN A 221 13.58 9.29 6.35
CA GLN A 221 12.23 9.84 6.49
C GLN A 221 11.20 8.79 6.90
N ALA A 222 11.34 7.54 6.42
CA ALA A 222 10.49 6.44 6.85
C ALA A 222 10.72 6.08 8.33
N MET A 223 11.97 6.06 8.79
CA MET A 223 12.35 5.79 10.18
C MET A 223 11.92 6.90 11.14
N GLU A 224 11.97 8.16 10.71
CA GLU A 224 11.45 9.29 11.50
C GLU A 224 9.93 9.16 11.73
N LEU A 225 9.20 8.67 10.74
CA LEU A 225 7.75 8.47 10.84
C LEU A 225 7.37 7.24 11.67
N HIS A 226 8.20 6.19 11.65
CA HIS A 226 7.99 4.94 12.39
C HIS A 226 9.33 4.37 12.89
N PRO A 227 9.78 4.78 14.09
CA PRO A 227 11.09 4.41 14.64
C PRO A 227 11.26 2.92 14.98
N HIS A 228 10.17 2.16 14.95
CA HIS A 228 10.13 0.73 15.31
C HIS A 228 10.15 -0.21 14.09
N LEU A 229 10.17 0.35 12.87
CA LEU A 229 10.47 -0.40 11.65
C LEU A 229 11.97 -0.68 11.55
#